data_AF-A0A8I0M8E9-F1
#
_entry.id   AF-A0A8I0M8E9-F1
#
_cell.length_a   1.000
_cell.length_b   1.000
_cell.length_c   1.000
_cell.angle_alpha   90.00
_cell.angle_beta   90.00
_cell.angle_gamma   90.00
#
_symmetry.space_group_name_H-M   'P 1'
#
loop_
_entity.id
_entity.type
_entity.pdbx_description
1 polymer ?
#
loop_
_entity_poly.entity_id
_entity_poly.type
_entity_poly.pdbx_seq_one_letter_code
_entity_poly.pdbx_strand_id
1 'polypeptide(L)'
;MTETAERLRKLSRFMKLMVVLSGALFCSAVVYAHWQIFFDRQGFEQGIRDVVFPRVEVITLSYRAIATVIFLTAINNALVIAGLAFAWQLFDGFQRGEILTSRNGVLLRRVGLTALAGALCMTISNGIGILAVTYDNPGTTGHAVVFDISGGAIIVLLMAGLVVGLGHVLVIASGVEAENRSFV
;
A
#
# COMPACT_ATOMS: atom_id res chain seq x y z
N MET A 1 -34.01 2.21 -16.40
CA MET A 1 -32.71 1.78 -15.82
C MET A 1 -33.02 1.06 -14.52
N THR A 2 -32.43 -0.11 -14.27
CA THR A 2 -32.72 -0.90 -13.05
C THR A 2 -32.16 -0.20 -11.82
N GLU A 3 -32.92 -0.16 -10.73
CA GLU A 3 -32.55 0.46 -9.44
C GLU A 3 -31.16 -0.01 -8.94
N THR A 4 -30.82 -1.27 -9.21
CA THR A 4 -29.54 -1.90 -8.90
C THR A 4 -28.34 -1.23 -9.58
N ALA A 5 -28.47 -0.85 -10.86
CA ALA A 5 -27.37 -0.24 -11.61
C ALA A 5 -27.05 1.18 -11.11
N GLU A 6 -28.08 1.92 -10.68
CA GLU A 6 -27.88 3.26 -10.13
C GLU A 6 -27.27 3.22 -8.72
N ARG A 7 -27.71 2.28 -7.87
CA ARG A 7 -27.10 2.05 -6.54
C ARG A 7 -25.62 1.73 -6.67
N LEU A 8 -25.25 0.85 -7.61
CA LEU A 8 -23.85 0.52 -7.85
C LEU A 8 -23.05 1.74 -8.30
N ARG A 9 -23.56 2.53 -9.25
CA ARG A 9 -22.88 3.74 -9.72
C ARG A 9 -22.66 4.77 -8.60
N LYS A 10 -23.63 4.94 -7.70
CA LYS A 10 -23.48 5.80 -6.50
C LYS A 10 -22.40 5.26 -5.56
N LEU A 11 -22.41 3.96 -5.28
CA LEU A 11 -21.40 3.30 -4.45
C LEU A 11 -20.00 3.44 -5.05
N SER A 12 -19.82 3.17 -6.35
CA SER A 12 -18.52 3.31 -7.02
C SER A 12 -18.00 4.74 -6.98
N ARG A 13 -18.88 5.75 -7.13
CA ARG A 13 -18.49 7.16 -7.01
C ARG A 13 -18.02 7.49 -5.59
N PHE A 14 -18.74 7.00 -4.58
CA PHE A 14 -18.34 7.15 -3.18
C PHE A 14 -16.99 6.49 -2.92
N MET A 15 -16.77 5.27 -3.40
CA MET A 15 -15.49 4.56 -3.26
C MET A 15 -14.34 5.28 -3.98
N LYS A 16 -14.55 5.84 -5.17
CA LYS A 16 -13.54 6.68 -5.84
C LYS A 16 -13.17 7.91 -5.03
N LEU A 17 -14.17 8.57 -4.43
CA LEU A 17 -13.94 9.73 -3.58
C LEU A 17 -13.12 9.33 -2.34
N MET A 18 -13.41 8.18 -1.72
CA MET A 18 -12.59 7.63 -0.65
C MET A 18 -11.14 7.35 -1.10
N VAL A 19 -10.93 6.76 -2.28
CA VAL A 19 -9.57 6.54 -2.83
C VAL A 19 -8.82 7.86 -3.03
N VAL A 20 -9.49 8.88 -3.58
CA VAL A 20 -8.88 10.21 -3.78
C VAL A 20 -8.55 10.88 -2.44
N LEU A 21 -9.46 10.83 -1.46
CA LEU A 21 -9.22 11.41 -0.14
C LEU A 21 -8.08 10.69 0.59
N SER A 22 -8.03 9.35 0.54
CA SER A 22 -6.93 8.57 1.08
C SER A 22 -5.61 8.91 0.40
N GLY A 23 -5.60 9.05 -0.93
CA GLY A 23 -4.43 9.48 -1.68
C GLY A 23 -3.98 10.90 -1.33
N ALA A 24 -4.91 11.84 -1.19
CA ALA A 24 -4.60 13.22 -0.80
C ALA A 24 -4.03 13.30 0.62
N LEU A 25 -4.63 12.57 1.57
CA LEU A 25 -4.12 12.47 2.94
C LEU A 25 -2.71 11.87 2.97
N PHE A 26 -2.50 10.78 2.22
CA PHE A 26 -1.21 10.13 2.10
C PHE A 26 -0.14 11.06 1.51
N CYS A 27 -0.44 11.72 0.38
CA CYS A 27 0.47 12.68 -0.23
C CYS A 27 0.77 13.86 0.71
N SER A 28 -0.22 14.34 1.46
CA SER A 28 -0.02 15.41 2.45
C SER A 28 0.94 14.99 3.56
N ALA A 29 0.80 13.75 4.07
CA ALA A 29 1.71 13.20 5.06
C ALA A 29 3.15 13.06 4.51
N VAL A 30 3.30 12.61 3.26
CA VAL A 30 4.62 12.50 2.61
C VAL A 30 5.27 13.88 2.44
N VAL A 31 4.51 14.88 1.98
CA VAL A 31 5.00 16.26 1.81
C VAL A 31 5.39 16.85 3.17
N TYR A 32 4.58 16.63 4.20
CA TYR A 32 4.89 17.09 5.56
C TYR A 32 6.17 16.44 6.11
N ALA A 33 6.36 15.13 5.91
CA ALA A 33 7.60 14.46 6.31
C ALA A 33 8.82 15.04 5.59
N HIS A 34 8.72 15.33 4.29
CA HIS A 34 9.80 15.97 3.55
C HIS A 34 10.06 17.40 4.01
N TRP A 35 9.01 18.15 4.34
CA TRP A 35 9.14 19.48 4.92
C TRP A 35 9.94 19.45 6.24
N GLN A 36 9.66 18.49 7.13
CA GLN A 36 10.40 18.34 8.39
C GLN A 36 11.90 18.10 8.16
N ILE A 37 12.29 17.34 7.12
CA ILE A 37 13.73 17.12 6.80
C ILE A 37 14.50 18.43 6.61
N PHE A 38 13.88 19.44 5.97
CA PHE A 38 14.54 20.71 5.65
C PHE A 38 14.33 21.80 6.70
N PHE A 39 13.17 21.82 7.36
CA PHE A 39 12.76 22.95 8.21
C PHE A 39 12.62 22.59 9.70
N ASP A 40 12.51 21.31 10.06
CA ASP A 40 12.34 20.85 11.44
C ASP A 40 13.02 19.49 11.64
N ARG A 41 14.36 19.50 11.64
CA ARG A 41 15.15 18.28 11.76
C ARG A 41 14.88 17.54 13.07
N GLN A 42 14.63 18.25 14.17
CA GLN A 42 14.31 17.62 15.45
C GLN A 42 12.96 16.90 15.39
N GLY A 43 11.93 17.52 14.81
CA GLY A 43 10.64 16.87 14.59
C GLY A 43 10.71 15.68 13.64
N PHE A 44 11.58 15.72 12.62
CA PHE A 44 11.86 14.58 11.76
C PHE A 44 12.52 13.40 12.51
N GLU A 45 13.55 13.69 13.30
CA GLU A 45 14.26 12.66 14.08
C GLU A 45 13.33 12.01 15.13
N GLN A 46 12.48 12.82 15.79
CA GLN A 46 11.43 12.34 16.68
C GLN A 46 10.40 11.49 15.92
N GLY A 47 9.93 11.94 14.75
CA GLY A 47 8.99 11.17 13.92
C GLY A 47 9.55 9.82 13.48
N ILE A 48 10.83 9.76 13.10
CA ILE A 48 11.49 8.49 12.79
C ILE A 48 11.54 7.58 14.02
N ARG A 49 11.88 8.12 15.19
CA ARG A 49 11.95 7.35 16.43
C ARG A 49 10.58 6.82 16.86
N ASP A 50 9.56 7.67 16.87
CA ASP A 50 8.27 7.35 17.47
C ASP A 50 7.34 6.58 16.51
N VAL A 51 7.44 6.85 15.20
CA VAL A 51 6.53 6.28 14.21
C VAL A 51 7.18 5.15 13.42
N VAL A 52 8.44 5.32 13.00
CA VAL A 52 9.10 4.35 12.11
C VAL A 52 9.81 3.25 12.90
N PHE A 53 10.53 3.61 13.96
CA PHE A 53 11.29 2.66 14.79
C PHE A 53 10.96 2.74 16.30
N PRO A 54 9.68 2.62 16.70
CA PRO A 54 9.25 2.79 18.10
C PRO A 54 9.88 1.79 19.08
N ARG A 55 10.43 0.68 18.57
CA ARG A 55 11.00 -0.42 19.37
C ARG A 55 12.53 -0.42 19.44
N VAL A 56 13.18 0.61 18.90
CA VAL A 56 14.65 0.72 18.89
C VAL A 56 15.08 1.80 19.88
N GLU A 57 15.74 1.40 20.98
CA GLU A 57 16.12 2.31 22.07
C GLU A 57 17.17 3.35 21.66
N VAL A 58 18.17 2.91 20.88
CA VAL A 58 19.28 3.75 20.42
C VAL A 58 19.29 3.74 18.89
N ILE A 59 19.12 4.92 18.31
CA ILE A 59 19.23 5.14 16.86
C ILE A 59 20.32 6.19 16.60
N THR A 60 21.16 5.95 15.60
CA THR A 60 22.13 6.91 15.09
C THR A 60 21.73 7.27 13.67
N LEU A 61 21.26 8.50 13.47
CA LEU A 61 20.84 9.00 12.17
C LEU A 61 22.03 9.61 11.42
N SER A 62 22.94 8.73 10.98
CA SER A 62 24.00 9.12 10.05
C SER A 62 23.43 9.48 8.67
N TYR A 63 24.18 10.20 7.83
CA TYR A 63 23.76 10.53 6.46
C TYR A 63 23.42 9.27 5.64
N ARG A 64 24.12 8.15 5.88
CA ARG A 64 23.85 6.87 5.23
C ARG A 64 22.53 6.26 5.72
N ALA A 65 22.29 6.31 7.02
CA ALA A 65 21.03 5.84 7.61
C ALA A 65 19.83 6.63 7.07
N ILE A 66 19.92 7.96 7.04
CA ILE A 66 18.89 8.85 6.50
C ILE A 66 18.64 8.55 5.02
N ALA A 67 19.69 8.45 4.20
CA ALA A 67 19.56 8.13 2.77
C ALA A 67 18.87 6.78 2.55
N THR A 68 19.19 5.77 3.38
CA THR A 68 18.59 4.44 3.32
C THR A 68 17.12 4.48 3.69
N VAL A 69 16.76 5.16 4.78
CA VAL A 69 15.37 5.31 5.22
C VAL A 69 14.54 6.06 4.18
N ILE A 70 15.06 7.13 3.59
CA ILE A 70 14.38 7.88 2.51
C ILE A 70 14.16 6.97 1.30
N PHE A 71 15.18 6.22 0.87
CA PHE A 71 15.09 5.31 -0.26
C PHE A 71 14.04 4.21 -0.05
N LEU A 72 14.08 3.54 1.11
CA LEU A 72 13.09 2.51 1.45
C LEU A 72 11.68 3.09 1.55
N THR A 73 11.53 4.28 2.13
CA THR A 73 10.24 4.98 2.21
C THR A 73 9.69 5.30 0.82
N ALA A 74 10.55 5.74 -0.11
CA ALA A 74 10.14 6.03 -1.49
C ALA A 74 9.61 4.78 -2.21
N ILE A 75 10.26 3.61 -2.02
CA ILE A 75 9.78 2.33 -2.59
C ILE A 75 8.40 1.96 -2.03
N ASN A 76 8.23 2.04 -0.71
CA ASN A 76 6.94 1.73 -0.08
C ASN A 76 5.84 2.68 -0.55
N ASN A 77 6.16 3.98 -0.67
CA ASN A 77 5.21 4.98 -1.17
C ASN A 77 4.79 4.71 -2.62
N ALA A 78 5.73 4.29 -3.48
CA ALA A 78 5.41 3.93 -4.86
C ALA A 78 4.40 2.77 -4.93
N LEU A 79 4.51 1.77 -4.05
CA LEU A 79 3.56 0.66 -3.97
C LEU A 79 2.17 1.12 -3.51
N VAL A 80 2.09 2.02 -2.52
CA VAL A 80 0.83 2.60 -2.06
C VAL A 80 0.15 3.38 -3.19
N ILE A 81 0.90 4.24 -3.89
CA ILE A 81 0.38 5.02 -5.02
C ILE A 81 -0.11 4.11 -6.15
N ALA A 82 0.64 3.05 -6.47
CA ALA A 82 0.23 2.06 -7.47
C ALA A 82 -1.08 1.34 -7.08
N GLY A 83 -1.19 0.92 -5.81
CA GLY A 83 -2.41 0.29 -5.29
C GLY A 83 -3.63 1.21 -5.36
N LEU A 84 -3.47 2.48 -4.95
CA LEU A 84 -4.52 3.49 -5.05
C LEU A 84 -4.92 3.76 -6.51
N ALA A 85 -3.95 3.83 -7.43
CA ALA A 85 -4.20 4.02 -8.85
C ALA A 85 -5.02 2.86 -9.45
N PHE A 86 -4.68 1.61 -9.10
CA PHE A 86 -5.45 0.44 -9.55
C PHE A 86 -6.85 0.41 -8.94
N ALA A 87 -7.00 0.76 -7.66
CA ALA A 87 -8.30 0.86 -7.01
C ALA A 87 -9.17 1.93 -7.67
N TRP A 88 -8.59 3.10 -7.98
CA TRP A 88 -9.31 4.16 -8.69
C TRP A 88 -9.79 3.69 -10.08
N GLN A 89 -8.92 3.03 -10.86
CA GLN A 89 -9.28 2.49 -12.17
C GLN A 89 -10.40 1.44 -12.08
N LEU A 90 -10.37 0.58 -11.05
CA LEU A 90 -11.39 -0.44 -10.81
C LEU A 90 -12.75 0.21 -10.56
N PHE A 91 -12.83 1.15 -9.62
CA PHE A 91 -14.08 1.83 -9.32
C PHE A 91 -14.55 2.74 -10.46
N ASP A 92 -13.64 3.26 -11.29
CA ASP A 92 -14.00 3.97 -12.53
C ASP A 92 -14.71 3.05 -13.53
N GLY A 93 -14.23 1.81 -13.69
CA GLY A 93 -14.90 0.79 -14.49
C GLY A 93 -16.30 0.47 -13.96
N PHE A 94 -16.45 0.25 -12.65
CA PHE A 94 -17.77 -0.01 -12.04
C PHE A 94 -18.75 1.16 -12.23
N GLN A 95 -18.27 2.40 -12.17
CA GLN A 95 -19.10 3.59 -12.41
C GLN A 95 -19.66 3.62 -13.84
N ARG A 96 -18.90 3.13 -14.82
CA ARG A 96 -19.31 3.00 -16.24
C ARG A 96 -20.28 1.84 -16.48
N GLY A 97 -20.52 0.99 -15.48
CA GLY A 97 -21.38 -0.21 -15.60
C GLY A 97 -20.63 -1.45 -16.09
N GLU A 98 -19.31 -1.40 -16.20
CA GLU A 98 -18.46 -2.53 -16.56
C GLU A 98 -18.22 -3.39 -15.30
N ILE A 99 -19.15 -4.27 -14.89
CA ILE A 99 -19.02 -4.99 -13.61
C ILE A 99 -18.24 -6.29 -13.79
N LEU A 100 -18.72 -7.14 -14.70
CA LEU A 100 -18.19 -8.48 -14.98
C LEU A 100 -17.27 -8.44 -16.20
N THR A 101 -16.26 -7.58 -16.17
CA THR A 101 -15.26 -7.51 -17.24
C THR A 101 -13.95 -8.14 -16.79
N SER A 102 -13.28 -8.84 -17.72
CA SER A 102 -11.95 -9.40 -17.48
C SER A 102 -10.97 -8.32 -17.01
N ARG A 103 -11.08 -7.10 -17.57
CA ARG A 103 -10.30 -5.92 -17.14
C ARG A 103 -10.46 -5.62 -15.65
N ASN A 104 -11.69 -5.63 -15.12
CA ASN A 104 -11.92 -5.34 -13.71
C ASN A 104 -11.49 -6.48 -12.80
N GLY A 105 -11.59 -7.73 -13.26
CA GLY A 105 -10.95 -8.87 -12.59
C GLY A 105 -9.43 -8.72 -12.48
N VAL A 106 -8.76 -8.30 -13.56
CA VAL A 106 -7.32 -8.03 -13.55
C VAL A 106 -6.96 -6.85 -12.64
N LEU A 107 -7.73 -5.76 -12.66
CA LEU A 107 -7.49 -4.61 -11.78
C LEU A 107 -7.66 -4.97 -10.31
N LEU A 108 -8.71 -5.72 -9.96
CA LEU A 108 -8.93 -6.22 -8.60
C LEU A 108 -7.76 -7.11 -8.15
N ARG A 109 -7.28 -8.00 -9.03
CA ARG A 109 -6.10 -8.82 -8.77
C ARG A 109 -4.84 -7.96 -8.56
N ARG A 110 -4.65 -6.91 -9.37
CA ARG A 110 -3.51 -5.99 -9.24
C ARG A 110 -3.54 -5.22 -7.92
N VAL A 111 -4.72 -4.76 -7.46
CA VAL A 111 -4.88 -4.14 -6.13
C VAL A 111 -4.41 -5.11 -5.04
N GLY A 112 -4.89 -6.35 -5.05
CA GLY A 112 -4.48 -7.37 -4.09
C GLY A 112 -2.98 -7.67 -4.16
N LEU A 113 -2.42 -7.82 -5.35
CA LEU A 113 -0.98 -8.06 -5.54
C LEU A 113 -0.13 -6.90 -5.04
N THR A 114 -0.54 -5.64 -5.29
CA THR A 114 0.17 -4.47 -4.77
C THR A 114 0.12 -4.40 -3.25
N ALA A 115 -1.00 -4.80 -2.63
CA ALA A 115 -1.12 -4.85 -1.18
C ALA A 115 -0.25 -5.97 -0.57
N LEU A 116 -0.19 -7.15 -1.21
CA LEU A 116 0.72 -8.23 -0.81
C LEU A 116 2.19 -7.79 -0.92
N ALA A 117 2.56 -7.24 -2.07
CA ALA A 117 3.91 -6.74 -2.31
C ALA A 117 4.27 -5.62 -1.32
N GLY A 118 3.32 -4.73 -1.03
CA GLY A 118 3.47 -3.65 -0.04
C GLY A 118 3.72 -4.18 1.37
N ALA A 119 2.93 -5.14 1.84
CA ALA A 119 3.11 -5.72 3.18
C ALA A 119 4.46 -6.43 3.34
N LEU A 120 4.88 -7.19 2.33
CA LEU A 120 6.20 -7.84 2.32
C LEU A 120 7.33 -6.81 2.23
N CYS A 121 7.21 -5.84 1.33
CA CYS A 121 8.20 -4.77 1.16
C CYS A 121 8.36 -3.95 2.44
N MET A 122 7.28 -3.65 3.14
CA MET A 122 7.30 -2.90 4.40
C MET A 122 7.99 -3.70 5.51
N THR A 123 7.76 -5.01 5.58
CA THR A 123 8.43 -5.91 6.56
C THR A 123 9.93 -5.95 6.31
N ILE A 124 10.34 -6.10 5.05
CA ILE A 124 11.76 -6.12 4.65
C ILE A 124 12.39 -4.74 4.89
N SER A 125 11.70 -3.67 4.51
CA SER A 125 12.16 -2.29 4.68
C SER A 125 12.36 -1.94 6.15
N ASN A 126 11.50 -2.43 7.05
CA ASN A 126 11.67 -2.23 8.48
C ASN A 126 12.96 -2.91 8.96
N GLY A 127 13.18 -4.19 8.60
CA GLY A 127 14.41 -4.91 8.96
C GLY A 127 15.69 -4.21 8.46
N ILE A 128 15.70 -3.78 7.20
CA ILE A 128 16.84 -3.02 6.62
C ILE A 128 16.96 -1.64 7.29
N GLY A 129 15.85 -0.98 7.58
CA GLY A 129 15.81 0.31 8.24
C GLY A 129 16.42 0.26 9.65
N ILE A 130 16.04 -0.75 10.45
CA ILE A 130 16.62 -1.01 11.78
C ILE A 130 18.13 -1.19 11.66
N LEU A 131 18.61 -2.00 10.71
CA LEU A 131 20.04 -2.14 10.47
C LEU A 131 20.70 -0.81 10.15
N ALA A 132 20.12 -0.03 9.24
CA ALA A 132 20.69 1.23 8.80
C ALA A 132 20.84 2.24 9.96
N VAL A 133 19.84 2.32 10.85
CA VAL A 133 19.87 3.27 11.98
C VAL A 133 20.65 2.75 13.20
N THR A 134 20.95 1.45 13.27
CA THR A 134 21.72 0.85 14.37
C THR A 134 23.16 0.52 14.02
N TYR A 135 23.53 0.52 12.73
CA TYR A 135 24.88 0.15 12.27
C TYR A 135 25.96 1.06 12.85
N ASP A 136 25.72 2.37 12.88
CA ASP A 136 26.68 3.37 13.38
C ASP A 136 26.57 3.61 14.90
N ASN A 137 25.79 2.80 15.63
CA ASN A 137 25.64 2.97 17.07
C ASN A 137 26.93 2.57 17.83
N PRO A 138 27.54 3.49 18.61
CA PRO A 138 28.73 3.17 19.39
C PRO A 138 28.40 2.20 20.54
N GLY A 139 29.13 1.08 20.63
CA GLY A 139 29.05 0.12 21.73
C GLY A 139 28.14 -1.10 21.52
N THR A 140 27.55 -1.26 20.34
CA THR A 140 26.62 -2.37 20.05
C THR A 140 27.35 -3.62 19.55
N THR A 141 27.32 -4.72 20.31
CA THR A 141 27.96 -6.01 19.98
C THR A 141 27.11 -6.96 19.13
N GLY A 142 25.90 -6.56 18.73
CA GLY A 142 25.01 -7.39 17.92
C GLY A 142 24.14 -6.58 16.98
N HIS A 143 24.45 -6.61 15.68
CA HIS A 143 23.56 -6.13 14.63
C HIS A 143 22.44 -7.16 14.40
N ALA A 144 21.50 -7.27 15.33
CA ALA A 144 20.39 -8.20 15.20
C ALA A 144 19.33 -7.63 14.24
N VAL A 145 19.07 -8.34 13.15
CA VAL A 145 17.93 -8.06 12.27
C VAL A 145 16.70 -8.70 12.86
N VAL A 146 15.79 -7.87 13.38
CA VAL A 146 14.48 -8.36 13.80
C VAL A 146 13.50 -8.13 12.67
N PHE A 147 13.08 -9.21 12.01
CA PHE A 147 11.92 -9.17 11.13
C PHE A 147 10.68 -9.36 11.98
N ASP A 148 10.04 -8.25 12.35
CA ASP A 148 8.76 -8.30 13.04
C ASP A 148 7.63 -8.31 12.02
N ILE A 149 6.93 -9.45 11.93
CA ILE A 149 5.67 -9.53 11.21
C ILE A 149 4.58 -9.14 12.19
N SER A 150 4.19 -7.86 12.14
CA SER A 150 3.10 -7.37 12.97
C SER A 150 1.79 -8.11 12.66
N GLY A 151 0.91 -8.29 13.66
CA GLY A 151 -0.42 -8.86 13.45
C GLY A 151 -1.23 -8.11 12.39
N GLY A 152 -1.03 -6.78 12.28
CA GLY A 152 -1.60 -5.97 11.21
C GLY A 152 -1.12 -6.38 9.82
N ALA A 153 0.17 -6.69 9.65
CA ALA A 153 0.71 -7.18 8.38
C ALA A 153 0.09 -8.54 7.98
N ILE A 154 -0.16 -9.44 8.94
CA ILE A 154 -0.83 -10.73 8.68
C ILE A 154 -2.26 -10.49 8.18
N ILE A 155 -3.02 -9.61 8.84
CA ILE A 155 -4.38 -9.27 8.41
C ILE A 155 -4.37 -8.69 7.00
N VAL A 156 -3.45 -7.76 6.70
CA VAL A 156 -3.31 -7.19 5.35
C VAL A 156 -2.96 -8.26 4.33
N LEU A 157 -2.03 -9.17 4.64
CA LEU A 157 -1.66 -10.28 3.75
C LEU A 157 -2.87 -11.19 3.45
N LEU A 158 -3.65 -11.54 4.48
CA LEU A 158 -4.86 -12.34 4.32
C LEU A 158 -5.90 -11.62 3.46
N MET A 159 -6.21 -10.36 3.76
CA MET A 159 -7.17 -9.57 2.98
C MET A 159 -6.71 -9.40 1.54
N ALA A 160 -5.44 -9.10 1.32
CA ALA A 160 -4.87 -8.95 0.00
C ALA A 160 -4.90 -10.26 -0.79
N GLY A 161 -4.62 -11.40 -0.15
CA GLY A 161 -4.76 -12.72 -0.73
C GLY A 161 -6.20 -13.04 -1.16
N LEU A 162 -7.18 -12.70 -0.33
CA LEU A 162 -8.60 -12.83 -0.67
C LEU A 162 -8.97 -11.95 -1.87
N VAL A 163 -8.51 -10.71 -1.91
CA VAL A 163 -8.74 -9.79 -3.04
C VAL A 163 -8.12 -10.33 -4.33
N VAL A 164 -6.92 -10.91 -4.27
CA VAL A 164 -6.30 -11.59 -5.41
C VAL A 164 -7.17 -12.75 -5.89
N GLY A 165 -7.66 -13.58 -4.97
CA GLY A 165 -8.56 -14.69 -5.26
C GLY A 165 -9.86 -14.22 -5.93
N LEU A 166 -10.51 -13.19 -5.37
CA LEU A 166 -11.71 -12.59 -5.95
C LEU A 166 -11.47 -12.03 -7.35
N GLY A 167 -10.34 -11.33 -7.56
CA GLY A 167 -9.95 -10.87 -8.88
C GLY A 167 -9.78 -12.00 -9.88
N HIS A 168 -9.18 -13.12 -9.47
CA HIS A 168 -9.02 -14.30 -10.31
C HIS A 168 -10.37 -14.96 -10.67
N VAL A 169 -11.25 -15.14 -9.69
CA VAL A 169 -12.61 -15.67 -9.91
C VAL A 169 -13.40 -14.77 -10.86
N LEU A 170 -13.30 -13.44 -10.70
CA LEU A 170 -13.98 -12.49 -11.58
C LEU A 170 -13.50 -12.58 -13.04
N VAL A 171 -12.20 -12.79 -13.26
CA VAL A 171 -11.67 -13.04 -14.61
C VAL A 171 -12.30 -14.30 -15.22
N ILE A 172 -12.33 -15.41 -14.48
CA ILE A 172 -12.92 -16.67 -14.95
C ILE A 172 -14.41 -16.49 -15.23
N ALA A 173 -15.16 -15.90 -14.29
CA ALA A 173 -16.59 -15.66 -14.43
C ALA A 173 -16.92 -14.79 -15.66
N SER A 174 -16.11 -13.76 -15.92
CA SER A 174 -16.29 -12.91 -17.11
C SER A 174 -16.05 -13.68 -18.42
N GLY A 175 -15.15 -14.68 -18.41
CA GLY A 175 -14.93 -15.57 -19.55
C GLY A 175 -16.14 -16.47 -19.81
N VAL A 176 -16.67 -17.09 -18.76
CA VAL A 176 -17.87 -17.94 -18.84
C VAL A 176 -19.10 -17.15 -19.29
N GLU A 177 -19.27 -15.91 -18.81
CA GLU A 177 -20.37 -15.03 -19.26
C GLU A 177 -20.22 -14.67 -20.76
N ALA A 178 -19.00 -14.36 -21.21
CA ALA A 178 -18.75 -14.05 -22.61
C ALA A 178 -19.04 -15.25 -23.52
N GLU A 179 -18.67 -16.47 -23.10
CA GLU A 179 -18.96 -17.70 -23.80
C GLU A 179 -20.49 -17.97 -23.87
N ASN A 180 -21.20 -17.85 -22.75
CA ASN A 180 -22.66 -18.00 -22.73
C ASN A 180 -23.38 -17.02 -23.66
N ARG A 181 -22.90 -15.77 -23.77
CA ARG A 181 -23.46 -14.78 -24.71
C ARG A 181 -23.17 -15.08 -26.18
N SER A 182 -22.21 -15.95 -26.49
CA SER A 182 -21.92 -16.37 -27.86
C SER A 182 -22.81 -17.51 -28.35
N PHE A 183 -23.46 -18.22 -27.42
CA PHE A 183 -24.35 -19.34 -27.72
C PHE A 183 -25.84 -18.96 -27.80
N VAL A 184 -26.24 -17.78 -27.30
CA VAL A 184 -27.61 -17.23 -27.37
C VAL A 184 -27.70 -16.19 -28.47
#